data_AF-X1V0D1-F1
#
_entry.id   AF-X1V0D1-F1
#
_cell.length_a   1.000
_cell.length_b   1.000
_cell.length_c   1.000
_cell.angle_alpha   90.00
_cell.angle_beta   90.00
_cell.angle_gamma   90.00
#
_symmetry.space_group_name_H-M   'P 1'
#
loop_
_entity.id
_entity.type
_entity.pdbx_description
1 polymer ?
#
loop_
_entity_poly.entity_id
_entity_poly.type
_entity_poly.pdbx_seq_one_letter_code
_entity_poly.pdbx_strand_id
1 'polypeptide(L)'
;VENGVAYFAAGWHAKTNDGIHVYAMNPFTGKVLWEKRVDNRKPETWYDNHTNDLLISDGKSLFMCQLMFDLKSGKKSRTWFKKDKKYKHRYLLSGQGRDTSAVIPFGFLYDRKDGARLQRYHSTHWYYRGAKGLLLALTQDRVFGVTTSRKIRPNWELFARRFDDAARPRLGGEMSKDAYLWSEKAPAGTLALLPAGKILLTAGPENKAESTGGMLRSYSAKDGSKLSELRFDDAPV
;
A
#
# COMPACT_ATOMS: atom_id res chain seq x y z
N VAL A 1 3.91 0.05 -12.57
CA VAL A 1 4.08 0.06 -14.04
C VAL A 1 4.29 -1.37 -14.48
N GLU A 2 3.56 -1.84 -15.47
CA GLU A 2 3.65 -3.21 -15.98
C GLU A 2 3.65 -3.16 -17.51
N ASN A 3 4.63 -3.81 -18.16
CA ASN A 3 4.78 -3.84 -19.61
C ASN A 3 4.69 -2.45 -20.30
N GLY A 4 5.36 -1.45 -19.72
CA GLY A 4 5.38 -0.08 -20.26
C GLY A 4 4.09 0.74 -20.03
N VAL A 5 3.14 0.22 -19.26
CA VAL A 5 1.88 0.90 -18.90
C VAL A 5 1.88 1.28 -17.42
N ALA A 6 1.54 2.54 -17.12
CA ALA A 6 1.30 2.99 -15.76
C ALA A 6 -0.13 2.70 -15.34
N TYR A 7 -0.28 2.12 -14.14
CA TYR A 7 -1.58 1.87 -13.52
C TYR A 7 -1.62 2.62 -12.20
N PHE A 8 -2.69 3.36 -11.97
CA PHE A 8 -2.89 4.14 -10.74
C PHE A 8 -4.38 4.25 -10.43
N ALA A 9 -4.68 4.52 -9.16
CA ALA A 9 -6.02 4.84 -8.71
C ALA A 9 -6.09 6.33 -8.33
N ALA A 10 -7.21 6.98 -8.59
CA ALA A 10 -7.48 8.35 -8.17
C ALA A 10 -8.95 8.50 -7.77
N GLY A 11 -9.27 9.53 -7.00
CA GLY A 11 -10.59 9.72 -6.39
C GLY A 11 -10.58 9.45 -4.89
N TRP A 12 -11.69 9.77 -4.23
CA TRP A 12 -11.69 9.91 -2.77
C TRP A 12 -12.22 8.66 -2.07
N HIS A 13 -13.46 8.29 -2.35
CA HIS A 13 -14.12 7.20 -1.67
C HIS A 13 -15.10 6.52 -2.62
N ALA A 14 -15.07 5.19 -2.72
CA ALA A 14 -15.89 4.43 -3.67
C ALA A 14 -17.42 4.63 -3.53
N LYS A 15 -17.87 5.17 -2.40
CA LYS A 15 -19.28 5.55 -2.14
C LYS A 15 -19.67 6.94 -2.62
N THR A 16 -18.72 7.81 -2.92
CA THR A 16 -19.01 9.17 -3.40
C THR A 16 -19.51 9.14 -4.85
N ASN A 17 -20.16 10.23 -5.27
CA ASN A 17 -20.63 10.38 -6.65
C ASN A 17 -19.49 10.39 -7.65
N ASP A 18 -18.27 10.73 -7.23
CA ASP A 18 -17.06 10.69 -8.05
C ASP A 18 -16.30 9.36 -7.87
N GLY A 19 -16.42 8.70 -6.72
CA GLY A 19 -15.92 7.35 -6.52
C GLY A 19 -14.39 7.25 -6.52
N ILE A 20 -13.90 6.05 -6.83
CA ILE A 20 -12.49 5.79 -7.15
C ILE A 20 -12.44 5.34 -8.61
N HIS A 21 -11.45 5.83 -9.34
CA HIS A 21 -11.17 5.49 -10.73
C HIS A 21 -9.82 4.80 -10.82
N VAL A 22 -9.78 3.67 -11.53
CA VAL A 22 -8.54 2.96 -11.85
C VAL A 22 -8.21 3.24 -13.30
N TYR A 23 -6.98 3.66 -13.54
CA TYR A 23 -6.48 4.05 -14.84
C TYR A 23 -5.40 3.09 -15.32
N ALA A 24 -5.35 2.90 -16.63
CA ALA A 24 -4.14 2.52 -17.35
C ALA A 24 -3.76 3.66 -18.28
N MET A 25 -2.49 4.04 -18.27
CA MET A 25 -1.99 5.21 -19.00
C MET A 25 -0.64 4.90 -19.62
N ASN A 26 -0.40 5.41 -20.81
CA ASN A 26 0.95 5.49 -21.36
C ASN A 26 1.74 6.55 -20.55
N PRO A 27 2.77 6.17 -19.79
CA PRO A 27 3.42 7.09 -18.85
C PRO A 27 4.22 8.21 -19.54
N PHE A 28 4.60 8.04 -20.80
CA PHE A 28 5.39 9.03 -21.53
C PHE A 28 4.54 10.09 -22.24
N THR A 29 3.32 9.72 -22.63
CA THR A 29 2.41 10.60 -23.38
C THR A 29 1.25 11.12 -22.54
N GLY A 30 1.00 10.52 -21.37
CA GLY A 30 -0.19 10.81 -20.57
C GLY A 30 -1.49 10.25 -21.16
N LYS A 31 -1.44 9.56 -22.30
CA LYS A 31 -2.63 9.02 -22.96
C LYS A 31 -3.26 7.89 -22.12
N VAL A 32 -4.51 8.06 -21.72
CA VAL A 32 -5.31 7.02 -21.06
C VAL A 32 -5.61 5.90 -22.05
N LEU A 33 -5.25 4.66 -21.67
CA LEU A 33 -5.53 3.44 -22.44
C LEU A 33 -6.89 2.88 -22.05
N TRP A 34 -7.20 2.86 -20.75
CA TRP A 34 -8.52 2.58 -20.23
C TRP A 34 -8.72 3.21 -18.86
N GLU A 35 -9.98 3.41 -18.52
CA GLU A 35 -10.43 3.93 -17.23
C GLU A 35 -11.60 3.08 -16.73
N LYS A 36 -11.60 2.79 -15.42
CA LYS A 36 -12.66 2.05 -14.76
C LYS A 36 -13.02 2.69 -13.45
N ARG A 37 -14.26 3.15 -13.38
CA ARG A 37 -14.87 3.57 -12.13
C ARG A 37 -15.18 2.36 -11.25
N VAL A 38 -14.73 2.45 -10.01
CA VAL A 38 -15.08 1.60 -8.88
C VAL A 38 -16.37 2.16 -8.30
N ASP A 39 -17.50 1.88 -8.97
CA ASP A 39 -18.83 2.23 -8.47
C ASP A 39 -19.40 1.06 -7.67
N ASN A 40 -19.63 1.33 -6.38
CA ASN A 40 -20.04 0.33 -5.40
C ASN A 40 -21.31 0.75 -4.66
N ARG A 41 -22.14 1.58 -5.30
CA ARG A 41 -23.44 2.00 -4.76
C ARG A 41 -24.45 0.86 -4.64
N LYS A 42 -24.18 -0.30 -5.23
CA LYS A 42 -25.05 -1.49 -5.13
C LYS A 42 -24.81 -2.23 -3.80
N PRO A 43 -25.85 -2.65 -3.07
CA PRO A 43 -25.70 -3.44 -1.85
C PRO A 43 -24.88 -4.73 -2.05
N GLU A 44 -25.00 -5.38 -3.21
CA GLU A 44 -24.23 -6.60 -3.52
C GLU A 44 -22.73 -6.33 -3.75
N THR A 45 -22.32 -5.06 -3.77
CA THR A 45 -20.94 -4.58 -3.92
C THR A 45 -20.39 -3.96 -2.64
N TRP A 46 -21.05 -4.17 -1.49
CA TRP A 46 -20.62 -3.57 -0.21
C TRP A 46 -19.14 -3.79 0.12
N TYR A 47 -18.63 -5.01 -0.09
CA TYR A 47 -17.22 -5.33 0.16
C TYR A 47 -16.24 -4.60 -0.75
N ASP A 48 -16.69 -4.17 -1.92
CA ASP A 48 -15.88 -3.41 -2.87
C ASP A 48 -15.67 -1.97 -2.34
N ASN A 49 -16.44 -1.50 -1.34
CA ASN A 49 -16.28 -0.15 -0.74
C ASN A 49 -15.02 0.02 0.11
N HIS A 50 -14.35 -1.08 0.45
CA HIS A 50 -13.14 -1.07 1.27
C HIS A 50 -11.89 -1.32 0.41
N THR A 51 -11.80 -0.62 -0.72
CA THR A 51 -10.61 -0.67 -1.57
C THR A 51 -9.49 0.16 -0.97
N ASN A 52 -8.29 -0.41 -0.99
CA ASN A 52 -7.07 0.35 -0.83
C ASN A 52 -6.69 1.01 -2.17
N ASP A 53 -5.88 2.04 -2.10
CA ASP A 53 -5.26 2.74 -3.22
C ASP A 53 -4.04 2.01 -3.80
N LEU A 54 -3.56 0.97 -3.10
CA LEU A 54 -2.45 0.14 -3.57
C LEU A 54 -2.90 -0.84 -4.65
N LEU A 55 -2.33 -0.66 -5.84
CA LEU A 55 -2.47 -1.58 -6.97
C LEU A 55 -1.27 -2.53 -7.04
N ILE A 56 -1.55 -3.83 -7.15
CA ILE A 56 -0.51 -4.88 -7.29
C ILE A 56 -0.75 -5.60 -8.61
N SER A 57 0.30 -5.95 -9.35
CA SER A 57 0.17 -6.78 -10.54
C SER A 57 0.89 -8.12 -10.38
N ASP A 58 0.37 -9.16 -11.03
CA ASP A 58 1.02 -10.45 -11.24
C ASP A 58 1.54 -10.63 -12.69
N GLY A 59 1.59 -9.54 -13.46
CA GLY A 59 1.94 -9.55 -14.88
C GLY A 59 0.79 -9.91 -15.83
N LYS A 60 -0.37 -10.36 -15.31
CA LYS A 60 -1.57 -10.67 -16.10
C LYS A 60 -2.76 -9.81 -15.71
N SER A 61 -2.92 -9.57 -14.42
CA SER A 61 -3.99 -8.82 -13.81
C SER A 61 -3.44 -7.74 -12.89
N LEU A 62 -4.29 -6.75 -12.62
CA LEU A 62 -4.09 -5.71 -11.62
C LEU A 62 -5.08 -5.94 -10.48
N PHE A 63 -4.61 -5.90 -9.25
CA PHE A 63 -5.38 -6.17 -8.05
C PHE A 63 -5.51 -4.89 -7.21
N MET A 64 -6.72 -4.62 -6.74
CA MET A 64 -7.03 -3.55 -5.79
C MET A 64 -7.95 -4.13 -4.72
N CYS A 65 -7.38 -4.49 -3.57
CA CYS A 65 -8.05 -5.28 -2.55
C CYS A 65 -8.69 -6.56 -3.13
N GLN A 66 -10.02 -6.64 -3.16
CA GLN A 66 -10.78 -7.78 -3.70
C GLN A 66 -11.14 -7.64 -5.18
N LEU A 67 -10.82 -6.49 -5.78
CA LEU A 67 -11.04 -6.21 -7.18
C LEU A 67 -9.85 -6.67 -8.01
N MET A 68 -10.15 -7.23 -9.17
CA MET A 68 -9.18 -7.65 -10.17
C MET A 68 -9.56 -7.01 -11.51
N PHE A 69 -8.58 -6.44 -12.19
CA PHE A 69 -8.73 -5.81 -13.50
C PHE A 69 -7.80 -6.51 -14.48
N ASP A 70 -8.34 -6.88 -15.64
CA ASP A 70 -7.52 -7.32 -16.76
C ASP A 70 -6.62 -6.16 -17.22
N LEU A 71 -5.30 -6.40 -17.37
CA LEU A 71 -4.34 -5.33 -17.67
C LEU A 71 -4.62 -4.63 -19.00
N LYS A 72 -5.14 -5.36 -20.01
CA LYS A 72 -5.35 -4.83 -21.36
C LYS A 72 -6.66 -4.05 -21.50
N SER A 73 -7.74 -4.54 -20.90
CA SER A 73 -9.10 -4.03 -21.09
C SER A 73 -9.67 -3.27 -19.89
N GLY A 74 -9.04 -3.41 -18.72
CA GLY A 74 -9.59 -2.96 -17.45
C GLY A 74 -10.86 -3.73 -17.05
N LYS A 75 -11.18 -4.87 -17.67
CA LYS A 75 -12.40 -5.61 -17.32
C LYS A 75 -12.35 -5.98 -15.83
N LYS A 76 -13.27 -5.38 -15.06
CA LYS A 76 -13.39 -5.59 -13.62
C LYS A 76 -13.98 -6.97 -13.33
N SER A 77 -13.39 -7.65 -12.37
CA SER A 77 -13.88 -8.88 -11.78
C SER A 77 -13.48 -8.93 -10.30
N ARG A 78 -13.88 -9.98 -9.59
CA ARG A 78 -13.53 -10.18 -8.18
C ARG A 78 -12.58 -11.36 -8.04
N THR A 79 -11.72 -11.30 -7.03
CA THR A 79 -10.85 -12.42 -6.64
C THR A 79 -11.64 -13.58 -6.02
N TRP A 80 -12.93 -13.38 -5.76
CA TRP A 80 -13.87 -14.39 -5.27
C TRP A 80 -15.20 -14.35 -6.05
N PHE A 81 -15.93 -15.46 -6.02
CA PHE A 81 -17.29 -15.55 -6.56
C PHE A 81 -18.16 -16.39 -5.62
N LYS A 82 -19.48 -16.15 -5.62
CA LYS A 82 -20.42 -16.95 -4.84
C LYS A 82 -20.98 -18.06 -5.72
N LYS A 83 -20.76 -19.31 -5.34
CA LYS A 83 -21.35 -20.49 -5.98
C LYS A 83 -21.97 -21.38 -4.90
N ASP A 84 -23.22 -21.79 -5.09
CA ASP A 84 -23.95 -22.65 -4.13
C ASP A 84 -24.02 -22.03 -2.73
N LYS A 85 -24.29 -20.73 -2.66
CA LYS A 85 -24.28 -19.89 -1.43
C LYS A 85 -22.93 -19.83 -0.68
N LYS A 86 -21.87 -20.48 -1.18
CA LYS A 86 -20.52 -20.44 -0.61
C LYS A 86 -19.61 -19.49 -1.41
N TYR A 87 -18.74 -18.78 -0.73
CA TYR A 87 -17.69 -18.00 -1.38
C TYR A 87 -16.58 -18.94 -1.86
N LYS A 88 -16.23 -18.86 -3.14
CA LYS A 88 -15.11 -19.56 -3.76
C LYS A 88 -14.10 -18.53 -4.23
N HIS A 89 -12.86 -18.69 -3.83
CA HIS A 89 -11.76 -17.81 -4.21
C HIS A 89 -11.18 -18.29 -5.56
N ARG A 90 -10.98 -17.36 -6.49
CA ARG A 90 -10.54 -17.65 -7.87
C ARG A 90 -9.08 -17.28 -8.11
N TYR A 91 -8.57 -16.30 -7.36
CA TYR A 91 -7.21 -15.79 -7.46
C TYR A 91 -6.69 -15.44 -6.07
N LEU A 92 -5.38 -15.20 -6.01
CA LEU A 92 -4.59 -14.76 -4.88
C LEU A 92 -5.45 -14.26 -3.71
N LEU A 93 -5.60 -15.12 -2.71
CA LEU A 93 -6.11 -14.70 -1.43
C LEU A 93 -5.03 -13.85 -0.80
N SER A 94 -5.18 -12.54 -0.96
CA SER A 94 -4.94 -11.68 0.18
C SER A 94 -6.00 -12.03 1.22
N GLY A 95 -5.71 -13.00 2.09
CA GLY A 95 -6.47 -13.26 3.32
C GLY A 95 -6.91 -14.69 3.64
N GLN A 96 -6.41 -15.77 3.03
CA GLN A 96 -6.69 -17.14 3.52
C GLN A 96 -5.53 -18.14 3.47
N GLY A 97 -4.35 -17.72 3.00
CA GLY A 97 -3.10 -18.30 3.50
C GLY A 97 -2.62 -17.49 4.69
N ARG A 98 -2.00 -18.13 5.69
CA ARG A 98 -1.22 -17.46 6.75
C ARG A 98 -0.16 -16.45 6.21
N ASP A 99 0.10 -16.47 4.89
CA ASP A 99 1.22 -15.81 4.23
C ASP A 99 0.86 -14.57 3.37
N THR A 100 -0.42 -14.17 3.26
CA THR A 100 -0.78 -12.84 2.74
C THR A 100 -2.08 -12.40 3.37
N SER A 101 -2.01 -11.59 4.41
CA SER A 101 -3.17 -10.99 5.04
C SER A 101 -3.09 -9.48 4.80
N ALA A 102 -3.69 -8.96 3.72
CA ALA A 102 -4.16 -7.58 3.76
C ALA A 102 -5.45 -7.60 4.58
N VAL A 103 -5.29 -7.61 5.90
CA VAL A 103 -6.38 -7.17 6.77
C VAL A 103 -6.54 -5.69 6.47
N ILE A 104 -7.65 -5.35 5.84
CA ILE A 104 -8.21 -3.99 5.78
C ILE A 104 -8.06 -3.44 7.21
N PRO A 105 -7.46 -2.25 7.41
CA PRO A 105 -8.24 -1.14 6.94
C PRO A 105 -7.50 0.13 6.50
N PHE A 106 -8.08 0.71 5.45
CA PHE A 106 -7.94 2.11 5.02
C PHE A 106 -6.70 2.38 4.16
N GLY A 107 -6.97 2.64 2.88
CA GLY A 107 -6.01 3.31 2.00
C GLY A 107 -5.69 4.72 2.51
N PHE A 108 -4.75 5.36 1.83
CA PHE A 108 -4.19 6.66 2.20
C PHE A 108 -5.23 7.80 2.35
N LEU A 109 -6.44 7.64 1.79
CA LEU A 109 -7.51 8.64 1.78
C LEU A 109 -8.70 8.34 2.73
N TYR A 110 -8.44 7.95 3.98
CA TYR A 110 -9.51 7.82 4.99
C TYR A 110 -9.50 8.99 5.98
N ASP A 111 -10.54 9.82 5.91
CA ASP A 111 -10.83 10.87 6.91
C ASP A 111 -11.18 10.21 8.25
N ARG A 112 -10.43 10.59 9.30
CA ARG A 112 -10.50 10.00 10.65
C ARG A 112 -11.68 10.48 11.48
N LYS A 113 -12.59 11.28 10.93
CA LYS A 113 -13.71 11.84 11.71
C LYS A 113 -14.84 10.84 12.01
N ASP A 114 -14.86 9.68 11.36
CA ASP A 114 -15.98 8.73 11.51
C ASP A 114 -15.62 7.52 12.41
N GLY A 115 -15.64 7.76 13.72
CA GLY A 115 -16.38 6.94 14.70
C GLY A 115 -16.06 5.46 14.97
N ALA A 116 -15.16 4.77 14.27
CA ALA A 116 -14.81 3.38 14.61
C ALA A 116 -13.59 3.34 15.54
N ARG A 117 -13.82 3.16 16.86
CA ARG A 117 -12.76 2.92 17.87
C ARG A 117 -12.02 1.61 17.56
N LEU A 118 -11.00 1.68 16.71
CA LEU A 118 -9.99 0.63 16.55
C LEU A 118 -9.12 0.59 17.82
N GLN A 119 -9.56 -0.16 18.82
CA GLN A 119 -8.87 -0.25 20.11
C GLN A 119 -7.48 -0.92 20.05
N ARG A 120 -7.03 -1.45 18.89
CA ARG A 120 -5.69 -2.04 18.76
C ARG A 120 -5.03 -1.66 17.43
N TYR A 121 -4.01 -0.80 17.51
CA TYR A 121 -3.13 -0.34 16.41
C TYR A 121 -2.53 -1.47 15.55
N HIS A 122 -2.54 -2.72 16.04
CA HIS A 122 -1.98 -3.88 15.36
C HIS A 122 -2.71 -4.29 14.07
N SER A 123 -3.95 -3.83 13.83
CA SER A 123 -4.71 -4.13 12.61
C SER A 123 -4.33 -3.30 11.39
N THR A 124 -3.44 -2.31 11.51
CA THR A 124 -3.06 -1.40 10.39
C THR A 124 -1.78 -1.81 9.65
N HIS A 125 -1.22 -2.99 9.95
CA HIS A 125 0.00 -3.43 9.28
C HIS A 125 -0.31 -4.26 8.04
N TRP A 126 0.33 -3.92 6.94
CA TRP A 126 0.44 -4.72 5.74
C TRP A 126 1.40 -5.88 5.96
N TYR A 127 1.07 -7.03 5.36
CA TYR A 127 1.96 -8.19 5.29
C TYR A 127 2.13 -8.65 3.85
N TYR A 128 3.38 -8.76 3.39
CA TYR A 128 3.67 -9.24 2.04
C TYR A 128 4.98 -10.03 2.02
N ARG A 129 4.92 -11.30 1.60
CA ARG A 129 6.08 -12.21 1.52
C ARG A 129 6.97 -12.16 2.77
N GLY A 130 6.36 -12.25 3.94
CA GLY A 130 7.06 -12.22 5.24
C GLY A 130 7.44 -10.84 5.76
N ALA A 131 7.28 -9.77 4.98
CA ALA A 131 7.44 -8.39 5.44
C ALA A 131 6.23 -7.92 6.23
N LYS A 132 6.45 -7.04 7.20
CA LYS A 132 5.39 -6.38 7.98
C LYS A 132 5.69 -4.89 8.12
N GLY A 133 4.73 -4.04 7.78
CA GLY A 133 4.86 -2.58 7.93
C GLY A 133 3.51 -1.86 7.90
N LEU A 134 3.46 -0.65 8.46
CA LEU A 134 2.33 0.28 8.34
C LEU A 134 2.19 0.83 6.93
N LEU A 135 3.31 0.96 6.21
CA LEU A 135 3.39 1.28 4.79
C LEU A 135 4.37 0.32 4.16
N LEU A 136 4.08 -0.15 2.95
CA LEU A 136 4.99 -0.97 2.14
C LEU A 136 5.10 -0.40 0.73
N ALA A 137 6.29 -0.47 0.17
CA ALA A 137 6.63 -0.13 -1.20
C ALA A 137 7.44 -1.29 -1.79
N LEU A 138 7.21 -1.64 -3.06
CA LEU A 138 7.73 -2.87 -3.66
C LEU A 138 8.61 -2.56 -4.88
N THR A 139 9.73 -3.25 -5.02
CA THR A 139 10.44 -3.43 -6.31
C THR A 139 10.32 -4.90 -6.74
N GLN A 140 11.05 -5.32 -7.77
CA GLN A 140 11.08 -6.72 -8.20
C GLN A 140 11.75 -7.65 -7.16
N ASP A 141 12.74 -7.14 -6.43
CA ASP A 141 13.61 -7.91 -5.53
C ASP A 141 13.47 -7.52 -4.06
N ARG A 142 12.83 -6.39 -3.76
CA ARG A 142 12.80 -5.82 -2.41
C ARG A 142 11.41 -5.36 -1.98
N VAL A 143 11.25 -5.37 -0.67
CA VAL A 143 10.27 -4.56 0.05
C VAL A 143 11.00 -3.39 0.71
N PHE A 144 10.37 -2.24 0.67
CA PHE A 144 10.60 -1.12 1.56
C PHE A 144 9.38 -0.95 2.45
N GLY A 145 9.56 -0.45 3.65
CA GLY A 145 8.41 -0.19 4.51
C GLY A 145 8.69 0.70 5.69
N VAL A 146 7.61 1.10 6.35
CA VAL A 146 7.65 1.81 7.63
C VAL A 146 7.01 0.92 8.67
N THR A 147 7.65 0.74 9.82
CA THR A 147 7.14 -0.05 10.95
C THR A 147 7.27 0.72 12.27
N THR A 148 6.62 0.24 13.32
CA THR A 148 6.82 0.76 14.68
C THR A 148 7.77 -0.16 15.45
N SER A 149 8.83 0.39 16.00
CA SER A 149 9.67 -0.32 16.95
C SER A 149 8.91 -0.49 18.27
N ARG A 150 8.75 -1.71 18.78
CA ARG A 150 8.09 -1.95 20.08
C ARG A 150 8.94 -1.49 21.26
N LYS A 151 10.27 -1.47 21.09
CA LYS A 151 11.23 -1.24 22.18
C LYS A 151 11.39 0.23 22.55
N ILE A 152 11.04 1.16 21.65
CA ILE A 152 11.18 2.60 21.89
C ILE A 152 9.96 3.28 21.30
N ARG A 153 9.05 3.76 22.16
CA ARG A 153 7.86 4.50 21.72
C ARG A 153 8.14 6.01 21.72
N PRO A 154 7.71 6.77 20.69
CA PRO A 154 7.32 6.36 19.35
C PRO A 154 8.50 6.46 18.36
N ASN A 155 9.19 5.35 18.07
CA ASN A 155 10.16 5.31 16.98
C ASN A 155 9.58 4.54 15.78
N TRP A 156 9.30 5.30 14.73
CA TRP A 156 9.01 4.77 13.41
C TRP A 156 10.34 4.36 12.79
N GLU A 157 10.37 3.22 12.11
CA GLU A 157 11.56 2.69 11.44
C GLU A 157 11.24 2.51 9.96
N LEU A 158 12.07 3.08 9.10
CA LEU A 158 12.11 2.83 7.67
C LEU A 158 13.00 1.62 7.44
N PHE A 159 12.62 0.69 6.58
CA PHE A 159 13.42 -0.50 6.33
C PHE A 159 13.42 -0.93 4.87
N ALA A 160 14.42 -1.73 4.51
CA ALA A 160 14.43 -2.54 3.30
C ALA A 160 14.75 -4.00 3.60
N ARG A 161 14.24 -4.90 2.76
CA ARG A 161 14.51 -6.36 2.81
C ARG A 161 14.34 -7.01 1.44
N ARG A 162 14.87 -8.21 1.27
CA ARG A 162 14.57 -9.06 0.10
C ARG A 162 13.26 -9.83 0.31
N PHE A 163 12.65 -10.27 -0.78
CA PHE A 163 11.48 -11.16 -0.73
C PHE A 163 11.82 -12.56 -0.25
N ASP A 164 13.05 -13.01 -0.54
CA ASP A 164 13.41 -14.43 -0.48
C ASP A 164 14.10 -14.80 0.83
N ASP A 165 14.36 -13.82 1.72
CA ASP A 165 14.92 -14.09 3.04
C ASP A 165 13.89 -14.87 3.87
N ALA A 166 14.11 -16.18 3.92
CA ALA A 166 13.24 -17.20 4.52
C ALA A 166 13.03 -17.05 6.04
N ALA A 167 13.55 -16.00 6.67
CA ALA A 167 13.31 -15.64 8.05
C ALA A 167 11.86 -15.16 8.23
N ARG A 168 10.92 -16.12 8.20
CA ARG A 168 9.51 -15.87 8.48
C ARG A 168 9.37 -15.53 9.96
N PRO A 169 8.88 -14.33 10.33
CA PRO A 169 8.38 -14.15 11.68
C PRO A 169 7.22 -15.14 11.88
N ARG A 170 7.23 -15.90 12.99
CA ARG A 170 6.02 -16.61 13.44
C ARG A 170 4.88 -15.58 13.54
N LEU A 171 3.63 -15.96 13.27
CA LEU A 171 2.49 -15.04 13.45
C LEU A 171 2.56 -14.38 14.84
N GLY A 172 2.77 -13.06 14.87
CA GLY A 172 2.93 -12.28 16.11
C GLY A 172 4.36 -12.09 16.63
N GLY A 173 5.36 -12.74 16.03
CA GLY A 173 6.78 -12.58 16.33
C GLY A 173 7.36 -11.27 15.78
N GLU A 174 8.34 -10.72 16.49
CA GLU A 174 9.19 -9.65 15.96
C GLU A 174 10.04 -10.19 14.81
N MET A 175 10.28 -9.37 13.79
CA MET A 175 11.25 -9.74 12.76
C MET A 175 12.65 -9.67 13.35
N SER A 176 13.51 -10.64 13.02
CA SER A 176 14.93 -10.53 13.35
C SER A 176 15.51 -9.30 12.66
N LYS A 177 16.44 -8.60 13.33
CA LYS A 177 17.19 -7.50 12.69
C LYS A 177 17.93 -7.97 11.44
N ASP A 178 18.37 -9.22 11.43
CA ASP A 178 19.09 -9.84 10.31
C ASP A 178 18.22 -10.03 9.06
N ALA A 179 16.89 -9.91 9.18
CA ALA A 179 15.98 -9.99 8.05
C ALA A 179 15.90 -8.67 7.25
N TYR A 180 16.52 -7.59 7.75
CA TYR A 180 16.59 -6.32 7.04
C TYR A 180 17.92 -6.19 6.33
N LEU A 181 17.88 -5.69 5.09
CA LEU A 181 19.07 -5.18 4.42
C LEU A 181 19.60 -3.94 5.14
N TRP A 182 18.66 -3.11 5.61
CA TRP A 182 18.93 -1.96 6.47
C TRP A 182 17.63 -1.53 7.15
N SER A 183 17.77 -0.83 8.26
CA SER A 183 16.69 -0.15 8.97
C SER A 183 17.20 1.17 9.52
N GLU A 184 16.44 2.24 9.33
CA GLU A 184 16.78 3.59 9.74
C GLU A 184 15.62 4.23 10.51
N LYS A 185 15.92 5.21 11.36
CA LYS A 185 14.87 5.96 12.04
C LYS A 185 14.04 6.71 11.00
N ALA A 186 12.76 6.36 10.88
CA ALA A 186 11.83 7.10 10.05
C ALA A 186 11.41 8.37 10.79
N PRO A 187 11.27 9.49 10.07
CA PRO A 187 10.57 10.66 10.57
C PRO A 187 9.16 10.27 11.01
N ALA A 188 8.69 10.83 12.12
CA ALA A 188 7.31 10.65 12.54
C ALA A 188 6.40 11.24 11.46
N GLY A 189 5.54 10.41 10.86
CA GLY A 189 4.59 10.89 9.86
C GLY A 189 4.96 10.60 8.41
N THR A 190 5.85 9.65 8.11
CA THR A 190 5.88 9.10 6.75
C THR A 190 4.50 8.52 6.40
N LEU A 191 3.85 9.06 5.37
CA LEU A 191 2.55 8.62 4.85
C LEU A 191 2.68 7.96 3.47
N ALA A 192 3.69 8.34 2.68
CA ALA A 192 3.93 7.78 1.35
C ALA A 192 5.36 7.24 1.19
N LEU A 193 5.52 6.22 0.35
CA LEU A 193 6.78 5.60 -0.03
C LEU A 193 6.81 5.36 -1.55
N LEU A 194 7.89 5.72 -2.22
CA LEU A 194 8.10 5.46 -3.64
C LEU A 194 9.54 5.01 -3.91
N PRO A 195 9.78 3.73 -4.21
CA PRO A 195 11.08 3.29 -4.67
C PRO A 195 11.28 3.74 -6.13
N ALA A 196 12.37 4.45 -6.40
CA ALA A 196 12.71 5.00 -7.70
C ALA A 196 14.18 4.67 -8.06
N GLY A 197 14.40 3.43 -8.49
CA GLY A 197 15.74 2.95 -8.86
C GLY A 197 16.68 2.88 -7.65
N LYS A 198 17.67 3.78 -7.60
CA LYS A 198 18.69 3.80 -6.54
C LYS A 198 18.24 4.56 -5.29
N ILE A 199 17.10 5.24 -5.34
CA ILE A 199 16.57 6.03 -4.24
C ILE A 199 15.21 5.50 -3.77
N LEU A 200 14.91 5.75 -2.50
CA LEU A 200 13.59 5.61 -1.91
C LEU A 200 13.11 6.99 -1.50
N LEU A 201 12.00 7.43 -2.08
CA LEU A 201 11.34 8.67 -1.69
C LEU A 201 10.34 8.39 -0.58
N THR A 202 10.28 9.27 0.41
CA THR A 202 9.25 9.27 1.45
C THR A 202 8.60 10.64 1.54
N ALA A 203 7.30 10.67 1.79
CA ALA A 203 6.58 11.92 1.96
C ALA A 203 5.59 11.86 3.12
N GLY A 204 5.31 13.01 3.71
CA GLY A 204 4.34 13.20 4.78
C GLY A 204 4.60 14.49 5.56
N PRO A 205 3.86 14.74 6.66
CA PRO A 205 4.07 15.92 7.49
C PRO A 205 5.48 15.99 8.07
N GLU A 206 5.95 17.21 8.32
CA GLU A 206 7.19 17.44 9.07
C GLU A 206 7.05 16.94 10.51
N ASN A 207 5.96 17.34 11.15
CA ASN A 207 5.61 16.97 12.51
C ASN A 207 4.20 16.36 12.56
N LYS A 208 4.12 15.08 12.90
CA LYS A 208 2.84 14.37 13.01
C LYS A 208 1.90 14.97 14.07
N ALA A 209 2.42 15.63 15.10
CA ALA A 209 1.59 16.21 16.16
C ALA A 209 0.85 17.47 15.69
N GLU A 210 1.50 18.28 14.86
CA GLU A 210 0.98 19.60 14.46
C GLU A 210 0.29 19.55 13.10
N SER A 211 0.55 18.52 12.28
CA SER A 211 0.01 18.40 10.90
C SER A 211 0.31 19.62 10.01
N THR A 212 1.30 20.42 10.37
CA THR A 212 1.79 21.56 9.61
C THR A 212 3.07 21.18 8.87
N GLY A 213 3.26 21.76 7.69
CA GLY A 213 4.44 21.53 6.87
C GLY A 213 4.45 20.16 6.21
N GLY A 214 5.03 20.11 5.02
CA GLY A 214 5.28 18.89 4.28
C GLY A 214 6.75 18.61 4.12
N MET A 215 7.09 17.33 4.03
CA MET A 215 8.47 16.93 3.76
C MET A 215 8.52 15.81 2.73
N LEU A 216 9.34 16.04 1.70
CA LEU A 216 9.80 15.01 0.78
C LEU A 216 11.25 14.69 1.12
N ARG A 217 11.55 13.42 1.34
CA ARG A 217 12.90 12.94 1.68
C ARG A 217 13.33 11.88 0.69
N SER A 218 14.61 11.85 0.38
CA SER A 218 15.20 10.77 -0.41
C SER A 218 16.23 10.02 0.40
N TYR A 219 16.15 8.69 0.35
CA TYR A 219 17.09 7.77 0.99
C TYR A 219 17.77 6.91 -0.07
N SER A 220 18.98 6.46 0.20
CA SER A 220 19.64 5.42 -0.59
C SER A 220 18.87 4.11 -0.45
N ALA A 221 18.41 3.55 -1.57
CA ALA A 221 17.73 2.24 -1.55
C ALA A 221 18.70 1.09 -1.17
N LYS A 222 20.02 1.34 -1.24
CA LYS A 222 21.07 0.35 -0.96
C LYS A 222 21.29 0.17 0.54
N ASP A 223 21.37 1.25 1.30
CA ASP A 223 21.82 1.25 2.71
C ASP A 223 20.94 2.09 3.65
N GLY A 224 19.90 2.74 3.14
CA GLY A 224 18.98 3.54 3.95
C GLY A 224 19.50 4.93 4.30
N SER A 225 20.73 5.31 3.93
CA SER A 225 21.28 6.63 4.25
C SER A 225 20.42 7.76 3.67
N LYS A 226 20.18 8.82 4.46
CA LYS A 226 19.45 10.00 3.99
C LYS A 226 20.31 10.78 3.00
N LEU A 227 19.78 11.02 1.80
CA LEU A 227 20.47 11.72 0.72
C LEU A 227 20.08 13.19 0.63
N SER A 228 18.78 13.50 0.76
CA SER A 228 18.26 14.87 0.64
C SER A 228 16.89 15.01 1.30
N GLU A 229 16.48 16.26 1.48
CA GLU A 229 15.22 16.63 2.13
C GLU A 229 14.74 17.97 1.57
N LEU A 230 13.44 18.03 1.24
CA LEU A 230 12.75 19.23 0.78
C LEU A 230 11.55 19.47 1.68
N ARG A 231 11.37 20.73 2.08
CA ARG A 231 10.25 21.18 2.94
C ARG A 231 9.21 21.92 2.10
N PHE A 232 7.97 21.78 2.51
CA PHE A 232 6.81 22.45 1.93
C PHE A 232 6.03 23.11 3.07
N ASP A 233 5.30 24.18 2.76
CA ASP A 233 4.44 24.86 3.74
C ASP A 233 3.27 23.95 4.17
N ASP A 234 2.82 23.08 3.27
CA ASP A 234 1.74 22.11 3.48
C ASP A 234 2.19 20.67 3.29
N ALA A 235 1.59 19.74 4.02
CA ALA A 235 1.83 18.31 3.83
C ALA A 235 1.46 17.89 2.40
N PRO A 236 2.36 17.22 1.64
CA PRO A 236 1.97 16.63 0.38
C PRO A 236 0.88 15.61 0.67
N VAL A 237 -0.25 15.78 -0.04
CA VAL A 237 -1.54 15.09 0.14
C VAL A 237 -1.31 13.62 0.43
#